data_AF-W2XA82-F1
#
_entry.id   AF-W2XA82-F1
#
_cell.length_a   1.000
_cell.length_b   1.000
_cell.length_c   1.000
_cell.angle_alpha   90.00
_cell.angle_beta   90.00
_cell.angle_gamma   90.00
#
_symmetry.space_group_name_H-M   'P 1'
#
loop_
_entity.id
_entity.type
_entity.pdbx_description
1 polymer ?
#
loop_
_entity_poly.entity_id
_entity_poly.type
_entity_poly.pdbx_seq_one_letter_code
_entity_poly.pdbx_strand_id
1 'polypeptide(L)'
;MVLTRSAAAAAKSTPKEDETETIKPQPEPETKPQNYRYVTEDGVKHILAYRYSGSDASLLYNNVISPLAQWLVDHVLSPRLAPNAITIGALSLVILSHVIMLCYSPNMVEEAPRWVYANAGLSLLFYQILDVADGKQARKTGNSSPLGLLFDHGCDALNVVVSACTFASTIMLGPTYWSLLIFLAPAMVFFMATWEEYYTGTLALPIINGPNEGLLIMYSIYIVTAIVGPNVWTQPNILFPQLNNNHVFVLITITSAVGQCLFSAVVAIRSMERKAKDGAAALVGITPFIALILLSALWVLWSPSDVFTDHPRLLIWTVGLVFAKMVMHMMLSHMCEEPYWLLRKTFMIQLVVSFLLVAGIVPWGHESSVVQLFFVISLSAYVHMIYFLSTELATILGIRIFKVKQG
;
A
#
# COMPACT_ATOMS: atom_id res chain seq x y z
N MET A 1 -98.77 18.39 -17.07
CA MET A 1 -99.03 17.06 -17.66
C MET A 1 -98.05 16.86 -18.82
N VAL A 2 -97.03 16.03 -18.58
CA VAL A 2 -96.40 15.10 -19.55
C VAL A 2 -95.75 15.67 -20.84
N LEU A 3 -94.40 15.63 -20.84
CA LEU A 3 -93.44 15.14 -21.87
C LEU A 3 -93.43 15.80 -23.27
N THR A 4 -92.40 16.56 -23.70
CA THR A 4 -90.96 16.31 -24.04
C THR A 4 -90.64 16.14 -25.54
N ARG A 5 -89.42 16.59 -25.90
CA ARG A 5 -88.52 16.26 -27.04
C ARG A 5 -88.63 17.19 -28.26
N SER A 6 -87.55 17.61 -28.93
CA SER A 6 -86.09 17.48 -28.79
C SER A 6 -85.50 18.53 -29.75
N ALA A 7 -84.46 19.28 -29.37
CA ALA A 7 -83.81 20.26 -30.25
C ALA A 7 -82.33 19.89 -30.44
N ALA A 8 -81.94 19.66 -31.69
CA ALA A 8 -80.57 19.47 -32.13
C ALA A 8 -79.89 20.83 -32.32
N ALA A 9 -78.70 21.03 -31.73
CA ALA A 9 -77.92 22.25 -31.80
C ALA A 9 -76.89 22.19 -32.94
N ALA A 10 -76.86 23.23 -33.77
CA ALA A 10 -75.88 23.45 -34.83
C ALA A 10 -74.57 24.04 -34.27
N ALA A 11 -73.45 23.49 -34.74
CA ALA A 11 -72.10 23.82 -34.30
C ALA A 11 -71.62 25.21 -34.78
N LYS A 12 -71.00 25.96 -33.87
CA LYS A 12 -70.20 27.17 -34.14
C LYS A 12 -68.72 26.78 -34.21
N SER A 13 -68.02 27.26 -35.24
CA SER A 13 -66.59 27.10 -35.44
C SER A 13 -65.77 28.07 -34.57
N THR A 14 -64.86 27.54 -33.75
CA THR A 14 -63.83 28.28 -33.00
C THR A 14 -62.47 28.25 -33.74
N PRO A 15 -61.58 29.24 -33.51
CA PRO A 15 -60.29 29.37 -34.21
C PRO A 15 -59.23 28.41 -33.65
N LYS A 16 -58.26 28.04 -34.50
CA LYS A 16 -57.11 27.17 -34.22
C LYS A 16 -56.22 27.73 -33.09
N GLU A 17 -55.98 26.90 -32.07
CA GLU A 17 -54.89 27.06 -31.12
C GLU A 17 -53.58 26.56 -31.74
N ASP A 18 -52.51 27.33 -31.55
CA ASP A 18 -51.13 26.98 -31.91
C ASP A 18 -50.64 25.90 -30.93
N GLU A 19 -50.42 24.68 -31.40
CA GLU A 19 -49.77 23.62 -30.63
C GLU A 19 -48.27 23.90 -30.55
N THR A 20 -47.81 24.44 -29.42
CA THR A 20 -46.41 24.37 -29.02
C THR A 20 -46.05 22.92 -28.75
N GLU A 21 -45.35 22.28 -29.69
CA GLU A 21 -44.70 20.98 -29.48
C GLU A 21 -43.79 21.05 -28.25
N THR A 22 -44.26 20.47 -27.16
CA THR A 22 -43.42 20.20 -25.98
C THR A 22 -42.47 19.07 -26.35
N ILE A 23 -41.22 19.45 -26.69
CA ILE A 23 -40.12 18.51 -26.87
C ILE A 23 -39.97 17.73 -25.57
N LYS A 24 -40.43 16.48 -25.57
CA LYS A 24 -40.16 15.53 -24.48
C LYS A 24 -38.64 15.40 -24.35
N PRO A 25 -38.06 15.49 -23.14
CA PRO A 25 -36.65 15.17 -22.96
C PRO A 25 -36.41 13.77 -23.51
N GLN A 26 -35.44 13.63 -24.41
CA GLN A 26 -34.97 12.31 -24.81
C GLN A 26 -34.49 11.60 -23.54
N PRO A 27 -34.86 10.33 -23.30
CA PRO A 27 -34.29 9.58 -22.19
C PRO A 27 -32.76 9.56 -22.36
N GLU A 28 -32.05 9.99 -21.32
CA GLU A 28 -30.60 9.81 -21.24
C GLU A 28 -30.30 8.34 -21.58
N PRO A 29 -29.26 8.05 -22.38
CA PRO A 29 -28.92 6.68 -22.67
C PRO A 29 -28.61 5.98 -21.34
N GLU A 30 -29.44 5.00 -20.97
CA GLU A 30 -29.19 4.11 -19.83
C GLU A 30 -27.81 3.46 -20.03
N THR A 31 -26.79 4.04 -19.44
CA THR A 31 -25.50 3.39 -19.30
C THR A 31 -25.75 2.17 -18.42
N LYS A 32 -25.72 0.97 -19.02
CA LYS A 32 -25.73 -0.29 -18.27
C LYS A 32 -24.78 -0.14 -17.08
N PRO A 33 -25.22 -0.44 -15.84
CA PRO A 33 -24.34 -0.35 -14.69
C PRO A 33 -23.11 -1.21 -14.96
N GLN A 34 -21.96 -0.56 -15.08
CA GLN A 34 -20.70 -1.29 -15.19
C GLN A 34 -20.45 -1.94 -13.84
N ASN A 35 -20.60 -3.26 -13.78
CA ASN A 35 -20.37 -4.01 -12.55
C ASN A 35 -18.85 -4.14 -12.31
N TYR A 36 -18.30 -3.20 -11.55
CA TYR A 36 -16.91 -3.21 -11.10
C TYR A 36 -16.73 -4.20 -9.94
N ARG A 37 -15.55 -4.83 -9.83
CA ARG A 37 -15.26 -5.86 -8.81
C ARG A 37 -14.86 -5.27 -7.47
N TYR A 38 -14.16 -4.14 -7.48
CA TYR A 38 -13.57 -3.55 -6.29
C TYR A 38 -14.21 -2.22 -5.89
N VAL A 39 -14.89 -1.54 -6.82
CA VAL A 39 -15.46 -0.21 -6.62
C VAL A 39 -16.98 -0.30 -6.70
N THR A 40 -17.70 0.25 -5.72
CA THR A 40 -19.17 0.32 -5.77
C THR A 40 -19.64 1.49 -6.63
N GLU A 41 -20.93 1.54 -6.98
CA GLU A 41 -21.50 2.67 -7.72
C GLU A 41 -21.35 4.00 -6.98
N ASP A 42 -21.45 4.00 -5.65
CA ASP A 42 -21.19 5.21 -4.84
C ASP A 42 -19.70 5.52 -4.75
N GLY A 43 -18.84 4.50 -4.65
CA GLY A 43 -17.38 4.67 -4.70
C GLY A 43 -16.91 5.36 -5.99
N VAL A 44 -17.55 5.07 -7.14
CA VAL A 44 -17.27 5.74 -8.43
C VAL A 44 -17.44 7.27 -8.31
N LYS A 45 -18.51 7.74 -7.66
CA LYS A 45 -18.79 9.17 -7.49
C LYS A 45 -17.69 9.85 -6.67
N HIS A 46 -17.27 9.21 -5.57
CA HIS A 46 -16.22 9.72 -4.70
C HIS A 46 -14.84 9.70 -5.37
N ILE A 47 -14.51 8.65 -6.13
CA ILE A 47 -13.26 8.59 -6.92
C ILE A 47 -13.17 9.75 -7.91
N LEU A 48 -14.25 10.08 -8.62
CA LEU A 48 -14.26 11.19 -9.57
C LEU A 48 -14.10 12.56 -8.87
N ALA A 49 -14.67 12.70 -7.66
CA ALA A 49 -14.56 13.90 -6.84
C ALA A 49 -13.24 13.99 -6.06
N TYR A 50 -12.51 12.87 -5.92
CA TYR A 50 -11.36 12.76 -5.02
C TYR A 50 -10.27 13.80 -5.32
N ARG A 51 -9.73 14.38 -4.25
CA ARG A 51 -8.61 15.31 -4.28
C ARG A 51 -7.62 14.92 -3.20
N TYR A 52 -6.41 14.61 -3.61
CA TYR A 52 -5.32 14.27 -2.69
C TYR A 52 -5.02 15.46 -1.77
N SER A 53 -4.81 15.16 -0.49
CA SER A 53 -4.43 16.11 0.54
C SER A 53 -3.28 15.52 1.34
N GLY A 54 -2.08 16.07 1.19
CA GLY A 54 -0.91 15.61 1.93
C GLY A 54 0.07 16.73 2.20
N SER A 55 0.87 16.55 3.24
CA SER A 55 1.96 17.45 3.62
C SER A 55 3.16 16.65 4.12
N ASP A 56 4.35 17.19 3.89
CA ASP A 56 5.59 16.56 4.33
C ASP A 56 6.48 17.60 5.02
N ALA A 57 6.68 17.42 6.33
CA ALA A 57 7.50 18.28 7.16
C ALA A 57 8.97 17.84 7.21
N SER A 58 9.36 16.74 6.56
CA SER A 58 10.74 16.24 6.57
C SER A 58 11.70 17.29 6.02
N LEU A 59 12.79 17.53 6.76
CA LEU A 59 13.85 18.42 6.33
C LEU A 59 14.65 17.80 5.17
N LEU A 60 14.81 16.47 5.19
CA LEU A 60 15.47 15.74 4.11
C LEU A 60 14.66 15.84 2.81
N TYR A 61 13.34 15.62 2.90
CA TYR A 61 12.44 15.75 1.77
C TYR A 61 12.52 17.16 1.17
N ASN A 62 12.26 18.18 2.00
CA ASN A 62 12.10 19.55 1.54
C ASN A 62 13.39 20.16 0.99
N ASN A 63 14.55 19.81 1.55
CA ASN A 63 15.82 20.45 1.20
C ASN A 63 16.71 19.61 0.26
N VAL A 64 16.48 18.30 0.12
CA VAL A 64 17.35 17.41 -0.65
C VAL A 64 16.57 16.60 -1.68
N ILE A 65 15.67 15.71 -1.25
CA ILE A 65 15.03 14.73 -2.14
C ILE A 65 14.07 15.41 -3.12
N SER A 66 13.20 16.30 -2.63
CA SER A 66 12.20 16.99 -3.45
C SER A 66 12.84 17.94 -4.48
N PRO A 67 13.85 18.75 -4.14
CA PRO A 67 14.60 19.52 -5.14
C PRO A 67 15.31 18.66 -6.18
N LEU A 68 15.93 17.55 -5.77
CA LEU A 68 16.61 16.63 -6.70
C LEU A 68 15.64 15.95 -7.66
N ALA A 69 14.50 15.47 -7.15
CA ALA A 69 13.43 14.90 -7.96
C ALA A 69 12.84 15.94 -8.92
N GLN A 70 12.72 17.21 -8.49
CA GLN A 70 12.28 18.30 -9.37
C GLN A 70 13.27 18.54 -10.50
N TRP A 71 14.57 18.61 -10.18
CA TRP A 71 15.62 18.78 -11.18
C TRP A 71 15.58 17.63 -12.20
N LEU A 72 15.41 16.38 -11.74
CA LEU A 72 15.30 15.20 -12.60
C LEU A 72 14.11 15.30 -13.56
N VAL A 73 12.93 15.67 -13.04
CA VAL A 73 11.70 15.88 -13.83
C VAL A 73 11.86 17.00 -14.87
N ASP A 74 12.64 18.03 -14.55
CA ASP A 74 12.80 19.20 -15.41
C ASP A 74 13.87 19.04 -16.49
N HIS A 75 14.93 18.31 -16.21
CA HIS A 75 16.11 18.27 -17.08
C HIS A 75 16.39 16.89 -17.69
N VAL A 76 15.88 15.80 -17.09
CA VAL A 76 16.25 14.42 -17.47
C VAL A 76 15.07 13.64 -18.01
N LEU A 77 13.93 13.67 -17.32
CA LEU A 77 12.78 12.85 -17.70
C LEU A 77 12.06 13.43 -18.92
N SER A 78 11.72 12.55 -19.86
CA SER A 78 10.92 12.93 -21.02
C SER A 78 9.51 13.37 -20.55
N PRO A 79 8.94 14.47 -21.09
CA PRO A 79 7.55 14.84 -20.86
C PRO A 79 6.53 13.78 -21.32
N ARG A 80 6.95 12.81 -22.13
CA ARG A 80 6.11 11.68 -22.59
C ARG A 80 6.13 10.49 -21.65
N LEU A 81 7.02 10.47 -20.66
CA LEU A 81 7.12 9.41 -19.68
C LEU A 81 5.96 9.52 -18.68
N ALA A 82 5.13 8.48 -18.62
CA ALA A 82 4.00 8.44 -17.70
C ALA A 82 4.48 8.32 -16.25
N PRO A 83 3.84 9.02 -15.28
CA PRO A 83 4.17 8.92 -13.86
C PRO A 83 4.23 7.48 -13.35
N ASN A 84 3.20 6.68 -13.61
CA ASN A 84 3.14 5.28 -13.15
C ASN A 84 4.26 4.40 -13.74
N ALA A 85 4.86 4.79 -14.86
CA ALA A 85 6.02 4.09 -15.42
C ALA A 85 7.30 4.41 -14.62
N ILE A 86 7.40 5.63 -14.06
CA ILE A 86 8.47 6.01 -13.13
C ILE A 86 8.33 5.18 -11.85
N THR A 87 7.12 5.08 -11.28
CA THR A 87 6.82 4.28 -10.08
C THR A 87 7.24 2.81 -10.26
N ILE A 88 6.81 2.15 -11.34
CA ILE A 88 7.23 0.75 -11.62
C ILE A 88 8.73 0.65 -11.86
N GLY A 89 9.32 1.62 -12.57
CA GLY A 89 10.76 1.66 -12.81
C GLY A 89 11.56 1.73 -11.49
N ALA A 90 11.13 2.60 -10.57
CA ALA A 90 11.70 2.73 -9.23
C ALA A 90 11.64 1.40 -8.48
N LEU A 91 10.44 0.81 -8.35
CA LEU A 91 10.25 -0.47 -7.66
C LEU A 91 11.09 -1.59 -8.29
N SER A 92 11.21 -1.60 -9.62
CA SER A 92 11.99 -2.61 -10.36
C SER A 92 13.47 -2.58 -9.99
N LEU A 93 14.05 -1.41 -9.68
CA LEU A 93 15.44 -1.29 -9.20
C LEU A 93 15.60 -2.03 -7.87
N VAL A 94 14.67 -1.83 -6.94
CA VAL A 94 14.73 -2.49 -5.62
C VAL A 94 14.47 -3.98 -5.73
N ILE A 95 13.52 -4.41 -6.57
CA ILE A 95 13.27 -5.83 -6.84
C ILE A 95 14.52 -6.50 -7.43
N LEU A 96 15.17 -5.87 -8.42
CA LEU A 96 16.39 -6.42 -9.00
C LEU A 96 17.49 -6.54 -7.95
N SER A 97 17.69 -5.51 -7.12
CA SER A 97 18.65 -5.57 -6.02
C SER A 97 18.31 -6.66 -5.01
N HIS A 98 17.04 -6.88 -4.71
CA HIS A 98 16.59 -7.95 -3.83
C HIS A 98 16.87 -9.33 -4.41
N VAL A 99 16.63 -9.54 -5.70
CA VAL A 99 16.97 -10.80 -6.39
C VAL A 99 18.47 -11.05 -6.36
N ILE A 100 19.29 -10.02 -6.61
CA ILE A 100 20.75 -10.13 -6.49
C ILE A 100 21.13 -10.55 -5.06
N MET A 101 20.59 -9.88 -4.04
CA MET A 101 20.86 -10.23 -2.63
C MET A 101 20.42 -11.66 -2.30
N LEU A 102 19.24 -12.08 -2.78
CA LEU A 102 18.72 -13.44 -2.61
C LEU A 102 19.66 -14.50 -3.19
N CYS A 103 20.27 -14.25 -4.35
CA CYS A 103 21.23 -15.18 -4.96
C CYS A 103 22.50 -15.36 -4.13
N TYR A 104 22.92 -14.35 -3.35
CA TYR A 104 24.12 -14.43 -2.51
C TYR A 104 23.84 -14.84 -1.06
N SER A 105 22.68 -14.46 -0.52
CA SER A 105 22.32 -14.67 0.89
C SER A 105 20.93 -15.26 1.03
N PRO A 106 20.67 -16.48 0.53
CA PRO A 106 19.32 -17.04 0.49
C PRO A 106 18.66 -17.13 1.86
N ASN A 107 19.42 -17.43 2.92
CA ASN A 107 18.91 -17.58 4.28
C ASN A 107 19.15 -16.36 5.17
N MET A 108 19.64 -15.25 4.60
CA MET A 108 19.92 -14.00 5.32
C MET A 108 21.01 -14.11 6.39
N VAL A 109 21.86 -15.14 6.30
CA VAL A 109 23.05 -15.34 7.16
C VAL A 109 24.35 -15.21 6.38
N GLU A 110 24.31 -15.46 5.07
CA GLU A 110 25.50 -15.54 4.25
C GLU A 110 25.99 -14.13 3.90
N GLU A 111 27.32 -13.97 3.87
CA GLU A 111 27.95 -12.74 3.43
C GLU A 111 27.91 -12.61 1.91
N ALA A 112 27.38 -11.49 1.43
CA ALA A 112 27.41 -11.14 0.02
C ALA A 112 28.67 -10.32 -0.31
N PRO A 113 29.13 -10.32 -1.57
CA PRO A 113 30.17 -9.41 -2.02
C PRO A 113 29.82 -7.95 -1.75
N ARG A 114 30.83 -7.14 -1.42
CA ARG A 114 30.66 -5.74 -0.99
C ARG A 114 29.82 -4.88 -1.95
N TRP A 115 29.96 -5.13 -3.25
CA TRP A 115 29.21 -4.40 -4.28
C TRP A 115 27.70 -4.67 -4.25
N VAL A 116 27.26 -5.82 -3.72
CA VAL A 116 25.84 -6.17 -3.59
C VAL A 116 25.16 -5.25 -2.58
N TYR A 117 25.82 -4.95 -1.46
CA TYR A 117 25.33 -3.96 -0.49
C TYR A 117 25.35 -2.55 -1.08
N ALA A 118 26.40 -2.18 -1.84
CA ALA A 118 26.43 -0.89 -2.52
C ALA A 118 25.28 -0.75 -3.53
N ASN A 119 25.00 -1.80 -4.30
CA ASN A 119 23.87 -1.86 -5.22
C ASN A 119 22.53 -1.69 -4.49
N ALA A 120 22.34 -2.34 -3.34
CA ALA A 120 21.13 -2.17 -2.53
C ALA A 120 20.96 -0.73 -2.02
N GLY A 121 22.05 -0.11 -1.56
CA GLY A 121 22.08 1.30 -1.17
C GLY A 121 21.67 2.23 -2.30
N LEU A 122 22.32 2.11 -3.45
CA LEU A 122 22.03 2.96 -4.62
C LEU A 122 20.63 2.71 -5.18
N SER A 123 20.18 1.46 -5.24
CA SER A 123 18.85 1.11 -5.75
C SER A 123 17.75 1.71 -4.89
N LEU A 124 17.87 1.66 -3.56
CA LEU A 124 16.88 2.23 -2.65
C LEU A 124 16.93 3.77 -2.61
N LEU A 125 18.12 4.37 -2.75
CA LEU A 125 18.25 5.82 -2.92
C LEU A 125 17.56 6.29 -4.20
N PHE A 126 17.81 5.63 -5.33
CA PHE A 126 17.15 5.98 -6.58
C PHE A 126 15.66 5.69 -6.55
N TYR A 127 15.22 4.64 -5.86
CA TYR A 127 13.80 4.40 -5.58
C TYR A 127 13.17 5.65 -4.97
N GLN A 128 13.69 6.13 -3.84
CA GLN A 128 13.13 7.29 -3.13
C GLN A 128 13.06 8.54 -4.01
N ILE A 129 14.10 8.80 -4.81
CA ILE A 129 14.13 9.97 -5.70
C ILE A 129 13.09 9.84 -6.82
N LEU A 130 12.98 8.66 -7.43
CA LEU A 130 12.07 8.40 -8.54
C LEU A 130 10.60 8.36 -8.09
N ASP A 131 10.36 7.83 -6.90
CA ASP A 131 9.07 7.84 -6.22
C ASP A 131 8.54 9.29 -6.09
N VAL A 132 9.32 10.18 -5.49
CA VAL A 132 8.96 11.62 -5.42
C VAL A 132 8.88 12.28 -6.82
N ALA A 133 9.68 11.81 -7.78
CA ALA A 133 9.66 12.34 -9.15
C ALA A 133 8.37 11.98 -9.89
N ASP A 134 7.70 10.87 -9.58
CA ASP A 134 6.46 10.48 -10.25
C ASP A 134 5.34 11.49 -10.01
N GLY A 135 5.18 11.98 -8.78
CA GLY A 135 4.13 12.91 -8.41
C GLY A 135 4.41 14.30 -8.98
N LYS A 136 5.70 14.68 -9.05
CA LYS A 136 6.15 15.91 -9.71
C LYS A 136 5.89 15.84 -11.22
N GLN A 137 6.20 14.71 -11.85
CA GLN A 137 5.89 14.45 -13.26
C GLN A 137 4.37 14.47 -13.50
N ALA A 138 3.58 13.89 -12.59
CA ALA A 138 2.13 13.86 -12.69
C ALA A 138 1.53 15.27 -12.65
N ARG A 139 2.03 16.14 -11.77
CA ARG A 139 1.63 17.56 -11.70
C ARG A 139 2.04 18.31 -12.96
N LYS A 140 3.30 18.17 -13.40
CA LYS A 140 3.84 18.81 -14.61
C LYS A 140 3.06 18.45 -15.88
N THR A 141 2.62 17.21 -15.98
CA THR A 141 1.96 16.67 -17.19
C THR A 141 0.43 16.62 -17.11
N GLY A 142 -0.18 17.08 -16.00
CA GLY A 142 -1.64 17.02 -15.80
C GLY A 142 -2.21 15.60 -15.59
N ASN A 143 -1.37 14.65 -15.17
CA ASN A 143 -1.73 13.25 -14.94
C ASN A 143 -1.93 12.88 -13.46
N SER A 144 -1.94 13.85 -12.54
CA SER A 144 -2.35 13.60 -11.16
C SER A 144 -3.75 13.00 -11.12
N SER A 145 -3.89 11.84 -10.47
CA SER A 145 -5.13 11.09 -10.43
C SER A 145 -5.23 10.20 -9.19
N PRO A 146 -6.45 9.82 -8.78
CA PRO A 146 -6.66 8.83 -7.72
C PRO A 146 -5.99 7.48 -8.04
N LEU A 147 -6.02 7.05 -9.30
CA LEU A 147 -5.28 5.86 -9.76
C LEU A 147 -3.78 5.98 -9.47
N GLY A 148 -3.16 7.11 -9.82
CA GLY A 148 -1.73 7.32 -9.59
C GLY A 148 -1.35 7.19 -8.12
N LEU A 149 -2.12 7.82 -7.23
CA LEU A 149 -1.92 7.73 -5.78
C LEU A 149 -2.00 6.30 -5.26
N LEU A 150 -3.06 5.57 -5.65
CA LEU A 150 -3.23 4.18 -5.23
C LEU A 150 -2.10 3.29 -5.78
N PHE A 151 -1.67 3.55 -7.01
CA PHE A 151 -0.62 2.80 -7.68
C PHE A 151 0.74 2.98 -6.99
N ASP A 152 1.06 4.21 -6.62
CA ASP A 152 2.21 4.62 -5.84
C ASP A 152 2.24 3.92 -4.46
N HIS A 153 1.17 4.07 -3.68
CA HIS A 153 1.04 3.41 -2.37
C HIS A 153 1.14 1.88 -2.45
N GLY A 154 0.65 1.28 -3.53
CA GLY A 154 0.78 -0.15 -3.76
C GLY A 154 2.22 -0.60 -4.00
N CYS A 155 2.99 0.20 -4.75
CA CYS A 155 4.41 -0.04 -4.98
C CYS A 155 5.21 0.13 -3.68
N ASP A 156 4.91 1.18 -2.92
CA ASP A 156 5.48 1.44 -1.61
C ASP A 156 5.24 0.29 -0.62
N ALA A 157 4.02 -0.23 -0.57
CA ALA A 157 3.69 -1.37 0.29
C ALA A 157 4.47 -2.65 -0.09
N LEU A 158 4.72 -2.88 -1.39
CA LEU A 158 5.62 -3.97 -1.82
C LEU A 158 7.08 -3.69 -1.47
N ASN A 159 7.52 -2.45 -1.64
CA ASN A 159 8.88 -2.04 -1.33
C ASN A 159 9.20 -2.32 0.15
N VAL A 160 8.26 -2.12 1.08
CA VAL A 160 8.42 -2.52 2.49
C VAL A 160 8.81 -4.00 2.62
N VAL A 161 8.15 -4.91 1.89
CA VAL A 161 8.41 -6.36 1.95
C VAL A 161 9.77 -6.72 1.34
N VAL A 162 10.03 -6.20 0.14
CA VAL A 162 11.26 -6.45 -0.62
C VAL A 162 12.48 -5.92 0.12
N SER A 163 12.37 -4.68 0.62
CA SER A 163 13.43 -4.01 1.36
C SER A 163 13.66 -4.67 2.71
N ALA A 164 12.63 -5.13 3.42
CA ALA A 164 12.82 -5.84 4.69
C ALA A 164 13.64 -7.13 4.53
N CYS A 165 13.35 -7.94 3.51
CA CYS A 165 14.13 -9.15 3.25
C CYS A 165 15.58 -8.84 2.87
N THR A 166 15.80 -7.81 2.05
CA THR A 166 17.14 -7.36 1.64
C THR A 166 17.91 -6.83 2.84
N PHE A 167 17.24 -6.05 3.69
CA PHE A 167 17.81 -5.47 4.89
C PHE A 167 18.18 -6.52 5.93
N ALA A 168 17.31 -7.50 6.19
CA ALA A 168 17.60 -8.63 7.05
C ALA A 168 18.86 -9.40 6.61
N SER A 169 19.10 -9.49 5.30
CA SER A 169 20.33 -10.09 4.74
C SER A 169 21.56 -9.22 5.02
N THR A 170 21.44 -7.91 4.82
CA THR A 170 22.53 -6.94 5.05
C THR A 170 23.01 -6.96 6.49
N ILE A 171 22.10 -7.01 7.45
CA ILE A 171 22.42 -7.04 8.87
C ILE A 171 22.51 -8.47 9.45
N MET A 172 22.56 -9.48 8.58
CA MET A 172 22.81 -10.89 8.91
C MET A 172 21.90 -11.44 10.02
N LEU A 173 20.59 -11.18 9.96
CA LEU A 173 19.64 -11.65 10.98
C LEU A 173 19.28 -13.13 10.86
N GLY A 174 19.56 -13.72 9.71
CA GLY A 174 19.28 -15.12 9.43
C GLY A 174 17.81 -15.50 9.46
N PRO A 175 17.52 -16.80 9.46
CA PRO A 175 16.16 -17.30 9.50
C PRO A 175 15.67 -17.34 10.96
N THR A 176 15.69 -16.19 11.64
CA THR A 176 15.26 -16.05 13.04
C THR A 176 14.08 -15.09 13.16
N TYR A 177 13.38 -15.12 14.30
CA TYR A 177 12.28 -14.18 14.57
C TYR A 177 12.72 -12.70 14.44
N TRP A 178 14.01 -12.38 14.58
CA TRP A 178 14.53 -11.03 14.36
C TRP A 178 14.31 -10.55 12.91
N SER A 179 14.37 -11.44 11.92
CA SER A 179 14.06 -11.12 10.52
C SER A 179 12.58 -10.83 10.29
N LEU A 180 11.68 -11.49 11.03
CA LEU A 180 10.26 -11.13 11.01
C LEU A 180 10.03 -9.78 11.67
N LEU A 181 10.70 -9.53 12.79
CA LEU A 181 10.63 -8.29 13.55
C LEU A 181 11.11 -7.06 12.74
N ILE A 182 12.20 -7.19 11.97
CA ILE A 182 12.68 -6.09 11.12
C ILE A 182 11.76 -5.81 9.93
N PHE A 183 10.95 -6.78 9.50
CA PHE A 183 9.86 -6.57 8.53
C PHE A 183 8.65 -5.90 9.19
N LEU A 184 8.22 -6.38 10.36
CA LEU A 184 7.02 -5.88 11.02
C LEU A 184 7.14 -4.41 11.44
N ALA A 185 8.33 -3.94 11.82
CA ALA A 185 8.57 -2.56 12.25
C ALA A 185 8.25 -1.47 11.18
N PRO A 186 8.78 -1.53 9.94
CA PRO A 186 8.34 -0.61 8.89
C PRO A 186 6.90 -0.88 8.44
N ALA A 187 6.44 -2.13 8.41
CA ALA A 187 5.06 -2.47 8.04
C ALA A 187 4.03 -1.83 9.00
N MET A 188 4.29 -1.82 10.31
CA MET A 188 3.41 -1.18 11.29
C MET A 188 3.36 0.33 11.14
N VAL A 189 4.50 0.98 10.89
CA VAL A 189 4.56 2.42 10.66
C VAL A 189 3.79 2.78 9.39
N PHE A 190 3.99 2.01 8.31
CA PHE A 190 3.29 2.22 7.05
C PHE A 190 1.77 2.04 7.21
N PHE A 191 1.34 0.92 7.81
CA PHE A 191 -0.07 0.67 8.06
C PHE A 191 -0.70 1.80 8.89
N MET A 192 -0.04 2.23 9.95
CA MET A 192 -0.55 3.29 10.83
C MET A 192 -0.62 4.65 10.14
N ALA A 193 0.31 4.97 9.25
CA ALA A 193 0.25 6.20 8.44
C ALA A 193 -0.95 6.17 7.47
N THR A 194 -1.18 5.04 6.78
CA THR A 194 -2.35 4.87 5.90
C THR A 194 -3.66 4.86 6.70
N TRP A 195 -3.66 4.29 7.91
CA TRP A 195 -4.83 4.28 8.80
C TRP A 195 -5.12 5.70 9.33
N GLU A 196 -4.08 6.45 9.67
CA GLU A 196 -4.20 7.86 10.03
C GLU A 196 -4.79 8.67 8.88
N GLU A 197 -4.29 8.50 7.66
CA GLU A 197 -4.85 9.15 6.46
C GLU A 197 -6.32 8.79 6.24
N TYR A 198 -6.72 7.53 6.41
CA TYR A 198 -8.11 7.09 6.26
C TYR A 198 -9.06 7.89 7.17
N TYR A 199 -8.69 8.13 8.43
CA TYR A 199 -9.55 8.85 9.38
C TYR A 199 -9.40 10.38 9.33
N THR A 200 -8.18 10.87 9.12
CA THR A 200 -7.91 12.31 9.07
C THR A 200 -8.28 12.92 7.73
N GLY A 201 -8.27 12.14 6.65
CA GLY A 201 -8.45 12.57 5.27
C GLY A 201 -7.21 13.23 4.67
N THR A 202 -6.06 13.14 5.33
CA THR A 202 -4.81 13.73 4.84
C THR A 202 -3.59 12.92 5.28
N LEU A 203 -2.64 12.71 4.36
CA LEU A 203 -1.35 12.13 4.68
C LEU A 203 -0.39 13.23 5.16
N ALA A 204 -0.28 13.41 6.47
CA ALA A 204 0.60 14.39 7.08
C ALA A 204 1.86 13.72 7.64
N LEU A 205 2.97 13.81 6.90
CA LEU A 205 4.24 13.22 7.30
C LEU A 205 5.01 14.17 8.25
N PRO A 206 5.36 13.74 9.48
CA PRO A 206 6.12 14.55 10.43
C PRO A 206 7.59 14.73 10.00
N ILE A 207 8.34 15.56 10.74
CA ILE A 207 9.75 15.89 10.44
C ILE A 207 10.62 14.64 10.34
N ILE A 208 10.35 13.62 11.16
CA ILE A 208 11.01 12.31 11.09
C ILE A 208 9.92 11.31 10.73
N ASN A 209 10.00 10.72 9.55
CA ASN A 209 9.03 9.76 9.05
C ASN A 209 9.68 8.59 8.32
N GLY A 210 8.91 7.53 8.13
CA GLY A 210 9.37 6.29 7.47
C GLY A 210 9.84 6.51 6.02
N PRO A 211 9.00 7.11 5.15
CA PRO A 211 9.34 7.31 3.74
C PRO A 211 10.59 8.17 3.49
N ASN A 212 10.95 9.06 4.41
CA ASN A 212 12.13 9.92 4.26
C ASN A 212 13.33 9.45 5.08
N GLU A 213 13.28 9.64 6.40
CA GLU A 213 14.40 9.33 7.30
C GLU A 213 14.61 7.82 7.44
N GLY A 214 13.53 7.03 7.43
CA GLY A 214 13.61 5.57 7.46
C GLY A 214 14.38 5.02 6.26
N LEU A 215 14.03 5.46 5.04
CA LEU A 215 14.76 5.07 3.83
C LEU A 215 16.22 5.54 3.87
N LEU A 216 16.48 6.78 4.33
CA LEU A 216 17.84 7.29 4.52
C LEU A 216 18.69 6.41 5.43
N ILE A 217 18.15 6.02 6.59
CA ILE A 217 18.83 5.10 7.51
C ILE A 217 19.13 3.78 6.78
N MET A 218 18.17 3.22 6.05
CA MET A 218 18.32 1.94 5.36
C MET A 218 19.41 1.98 4.29
N TYR A 219 19.37 2.92 3.34
CA TYR A 219 20.41 2.99 2.31
C TYR A 219 21.76 3.44 2.84
N SER A 220 21.81 4.24 3.90
CA SER A 220 23.07 4.55 4.58
C SER A 220 23.69 3.30 5.18
N ILE A 221 22.89 2.44 5.82
CA ILE A 221 23.35 1.15 6.36
C ILE A 221 23.84 0.22 5.25
N TYR A 222 23.18 0.16 4.11
CA TYR A 222 23.67 -0.59 2.95
C TYR A 222 25.05 -0.11 2.50
N ILE A 223 25.23 1.20 2.33
CA ILE A 223 26.52 1.79 1.91
C ILE A 223 27.61 1.59 2.97
N VAL A 224 27.31 1.82 4.24
CA VAL A 224 28.26 1.57 5.34
C VAL A 224 28.66 0.10 5.38
N THR A 225 27.71 -0.82 5.24
CA THR A 225 27.98 -2.27 5.19
C THR A 225 28.87 -2.63 4.00
N ALA A 226 28.69 -1.97 2.85
CA ALA A 226 29.60 -2.12 1.72
C ALA A 226 31.05 -1.67 2.04
N ILE A 227 31.23 -0.69 2.93
CA ILE A 227 32.55 -0.09 3.29
C ILE A 227 33.22 -0.78 4.48
N VAL A 228 32.48 -1.27 5.47
CA VAL A 228 33.07 -1.94 6.66
C VAL A 228 32.96 -3.47 6.60
N GLY A 229 32.01 -4.01 5.84
CA GLY A 229 31.73 -5.43 5.73
C GLY A 229 30.56 -5.87 6.65
N PRO A 230 29.81 -6.91 6.27
CA PRO A 230 28.61 -7.35 6.99
C PRO A 230 28.90 -7.94 8.38
N ASN A 231 30.11 -8.46 8.61
CA ASN A 231 30.54 -9.03 9.90
C ASN A 231 30.44 -8.06 11.08
N VAL A 232 30.39 -6.74 10.86
CA VAL A 232 30.16 -5.77 11.94
C VAL A 232 28.83 -6.04 12.67
N TRP A 233 27.83 -6.56 11.96
CA TRP A 233 26.47 -6.74 12.47
C TRP A 233 26.34 -7.92 13.44
N THR A 234 27.20 -8.93 13.30
CA THR A 234 27.22 -10.13 14.15
C THR A 234 28.18 -10.02 15.33
N GLN A 235 28.93 -8.92 15.44
CA GLN A 235 29.77 -8.65 16.60
C GLN A 235 28.94 -8.22 17.82
N PRO A 236 29.40 -8.53 19.05
CA PRO A 236 28.81 -8.01 20.28
C PRO A 236 28.74 -6.48 20.27
N ASN A 237 27.61 -5.94 20.72
CA ASN A 237 27.41 -4.51 20.79
C ASN A 237 28.23 -3.88 21.93
N ILE A 238 28.80 -2.71 21.67
CA ILE A 238 29.67 -2.01 22.63
C ILE A 238 28.90 -1.59 23.90
N LEU A 239 27.63 -1.18 23.77
CA LEU A 239 26.81 -0.72 24.89
C LEU A 239 26.07 -1.89 25.57
N PHE A 240 25.70 -2.91 24.80
CA PHE A 240 25.00 -4.10 25.27
C PHE A 240 25.77 -5.38 24.88
N PRO A 241 26.87 -5.74 25.57
CA PRO A 241 27.75 -6.84 25.14
C PRO A 241 27.08 -8.23 25.08
N GLN A 242 25.90 -8.38 25.69
CA GLN A 242 25.09 -9.61 25.65
C GLN A 242 24.32 -9.78 24.32
N LEU A 243 24.25 -8.72 23.51
CA LEU A 243 23.53 -8.70 22.24
C LEU A 243 24.49 -8.33 21.11
N ASN A 244 24.24 -8.89 19.93
CA ASN A 244 24.93 -8.48 18.72
C ASN A 244 24.40 -7.14 18.21
N ASN A 245 25.20 -6.43 17.41
CA ASN A 245 24.84 -5.13 16.83
C ASN A 245 23.51 -5.18 16.04
N ASN A 246 23.26 -6.26 15.30
CA ASN A 246 22.00 -6.45 14.58
C ASN A 246 20.78 -6.56 15.49
N HIS A 247 20.85 -7.29 16.60
CA HIS A 247 19.74 -7.40 17.56
C HIS A 247 19.45 -6.06 18.23
N VAL A 248 20.49 -5.32 18.62
CA VAL A 248 20.33 -3.97 19.19
C VAL A 248 19.66 -3.04 18.16
N PHE A 249 20.05 -3.10 16.89
CA PHE A 249 19.42 -2.32 15.83
C PHE A 249 17.92 -2.66 15.66
N VAL A 250 17.56 -3.94 15.66
CA VAL A 250 16.15 -4.36 15.56
C VAL A 250 15.34 -3.87 16.75
N LEU A 251 15.87 -3.96 17.98
CA LEU A 251 15.19 -3.46 19.17
C LEU A 251 14.93 -1.95 19.08
N ILE A 252 15.95 -1.17 18.70
CA ILE A 252 15.80 0.29 18.49
C ILE A 252 14.72 0.56 17.44
N THR A 253 14.76 -0.14 16.31
CA THR A 253 13.82 0.05 15.20
C THR A 253 12.38 -0.27 15.62
N ILE A 254 12.15 -1.36 16.35
CA ILE A 254 10.82 -1.69 16.86
C ILE A 254 10.35 -0.68 17.90
N THR A 255 11.20 -0.29 18.85
CA THR A 255 10.81 0.70 19.87
C THR A 255 10.44 2.04 19.21
N SER A 256 11.22 2.49 18.22
CA SER A 256 10.91 3.69 17.44
C SER A 256 9.61 3.53 16.63
N ALA A 257 9.39 2.38 16.00
CA ALA A 257 8.16 2.08 15.26
C ALA A 257 6.93 2.12 16.17
N VAL A 258 6.98 1.49 17.35
CA VAL A 258 5.91 1.54 18.35
C VAL A 258 5.63 2.99 18.77
N GLY A 259 6.67 3.76 19.06
CA GLY A 259 6.53 5.19 19.40
C GLY A 259 5.82 5.99 18.30
N GLN A 260 6.21 5.77 17.03
CA GLN A 260 5.58 6.42 15.88
C GLN A 260 4.11 6.00 15.71
N CYS A 261 3.80 4.70 15.86
CA CYS A 261 2.42 4.20 15.79
C CYS A 261 1.53 4.80 16.89
N LEU A 262 2.05 4.94 18.11
CA LEU A 262 1.32 5.60 19.21
C LEU A 262 1.04 7.07 18.89
N PHE A 263 2.02 7.77 18.29
CA PHE A 263 1.83 9.15 17.84
C PHE A 263 0.73 9.26 16.78
N SER A 264 0.77 8.43 15.73
CA SER A 264 -0.28 8.38 14.69
C SER A 264 -1.66 8.07 15.26
N ALA A 265 -1.76 7.15 16.22
CA ALA A 265 -3.00 6.85 16.93
C ALA A 265 -3.57 8.09 17.65
N VAL A 266 -2.73 8.83 18.38
CA VAL A 266 -3.13 10.07 19.07
C VAL A 266 -3.60 11.14 18.08
N VAL A 267 -2.92 11.32 16.96
CA VAL A 267 -3.30 12.31 15.93
C VAL A 267 -4.66 11.97 15.31
N ALA A 268 -4.86 10.71 14.93
CA ALA A 268 -6.11 10.26 14.35
C ALA A 268 -7.29 10.38 15.32
N ILE A 269 -7.14 9.95 16.58
CA ILE A 269 -8.19 10.07 17.61
C ILE A 269 -8.57 11.54 17.80
N ARG A 270 -7.59 12.42 17.99
CA ARG A 270 -7.85 13.86 18.13
C ARG A 270 -8.49 14.48 16.88
N SER A 271 -8.17 13.97 15.69
CA SER A 271 -8.81 14.40 14.45
C SER A 271 -10.28 13.97 14.40
N MET A 272 -10.58 12.74 14.81
CA MET A 272 -11.94 12.20 14.86
C MET A 272 -12.81 12.90 15.90
N GLU A 273 -12.28 13.16 17.10
CA GLU A 273 -12.94 13.94 18.14
C GLU A 273 -13.29 15.35 17.65
N ARG A 274 -12.37 16.02 16.93
CA ARG A 274 -12.63 17.33 16.31
C ARG A 274 -13.71 17.29 15.25
N LYS A 275 -13.88 16.16 14.56
CA LYS A 275 -14.95 15.92 13.57
C LYS A 275 -16.25 15.42 14.23
N ALA A 276 -16.34 15.41 15.57
CA ALA A 276 -17.45 14.85 16.34
C ALA A 276 -17.80 13.40 15.95
N LYS A 277 -16.79 12.61 15.55
CA LYS A 277 -16.90 11.19 15.27
C LYS A 277 -16.30 10.37 16.42
N ASP A 278 -16.74 9.13 16.56
CA ASP A 278 -16.20 8.23 17.59
C ASP A 278 -14.74 7.85 17.29
N GLY A 279 -13.81 8.44 18.04
CA GLY A 279 -12.39 8.15 17.95
C GLY A 279 -12.01 6.76 18.49
N ALA A 280 -12.78 6.21 19.43
CA ALA A 280 -12.53 4.86 19.95
C ALA A 280 -12.92 3.79 18.92
N ALA A 281 -13.98 4.02 18.15
CA ALA A 281 -14.33 3.17 17.02
C ALA A 281 -13.23 3.11 15.95
N ALA A 282 -12.40 4.15 15.82
CA ALA A 282 -11.27 4.14 14.87
C ALA A 282 -10.23 3.07 15.23
N LEU A 283 -10.00 2.81 16.52
CA LEU A 283 -9.05 1.80 16.99
C LEU A 283 -9.42 0.39 16.53
N VAL A 284 -10.71 0.13 16.31
CA VAL A 284 -11.19 -1.13 15.74
C VAL A 284 -10.61 -1.35 14.34
N GLY A 285 -10.36 -0.28 13.57
CA GLY A 285 -9.72 -0.33 12.25
C GLY A 285 -8.29 -0.88 12.26
N ILE A 286 -7.61 -0.89 13.41
CA ILE A 286 -6.25 -1.44 13.58
C ILE A 286 -6.28 -2.96 13.77
N THR A 287 -7.41 -3.52 14.19
CA THR A 287 -7.59 -4.95 14.52
C THR A 287 -7.04 -5.91 13.46
N PRO A 288 -7.26 -5.73 12.14
CA PRO A 288 -6.75 -6.66 11.13
C PRO A 288 -5.22 -6.75 11.13
N PHE A 289 -4.55 -5.63 11.39
CA PHE A 289 -3.10 -5.58 11.42
C PHE A 289 -2.52 -6.17 12.72
N ILE A 290 -3.16 -5.91 13.87
CA ILE A 290 -2.82 -6.59 15.14
C ILE A 290 -2.99 -8.10 14.97
N ALA A 291 -4.09 -8.54 14.36
CA ALA A 291 -4.32 -9.95 14.10
C ALA A 291 -3.29 -10.53 13.12
N LEU A 292 -2.85 -9.78 12.09
CA LEU A 292 -1.75 -10.21 11.22
C LEU A 292 -0.45 -10.45 12.03
N ILE A 293 -0.08 -9.52 12.92
CA ILE A 293 1.11 -9.65 13.79
C ILE A 293 0.98 -10.89 14.68
N LEU A 294 -0.12 -11.02 15.41
CA LEU A 294 -0.32 -12.10 16.38
C LEU A 294 -0.38 -13.47 15.70
N LEU A 295 -1.05 -13.59 14.55
CA LEU A 295 -1.14 -14.84 13.81
C LEU A 295 0.20 -15.21 13.17
N SER A 296 0.99 -14.23 12.72
CA SER A 296 2.35 -14.46 12.20
C SER A 296 3.29 -14.91 13.32
N ALA A 297 3.22 -14.26 14.49
CA ALA A 297 3.99 -14.66 15.67
C ALA A 297 3.59 -16.07 16.16
N LEU A 298 2.29 -16.37 16.21
CA LEU A 298 1.77 -17.70 16.54
C LEU A 298 2.33 -18.76 15.59
N TRP A 299 2.35 -18.48 14.28
CA TRP A 299 2.89 -19.43 13.32
C TRP A 299 4.38 -19.68 13.54
N VAL A 300 5.20 -18.64 13.70
CA VAL A 300 6.65 -18.81 13.93
C VAL A 300 6.94 -19.51 15.27
N LEU A 301 6.22 -19.17 16.35
CA LEU A 301 6.49 -19.71 17.69
C LEU A 301 5.94 -21.13 17.90
N TRP A 302 4.92 -21.51 17.14
CA TRP A 302 4.22 -22.79 17.30
C TRP A 302 4.37 -23.71 16.08
N SER A 303 5.28 -23.39 15.16
CA SER A 303 5.56 -24.19 13.95
C SER A 303 6.12 -25.57 14.33
N PRO A 304 5.43 -26.69 13.98
CA PRO A 304 5.94 -28.03 14.26
C PRO A 304 7.20 -28.39 13.48
N SER A 305 7.38 -27.85 12.27
CA SER A 305 8.55 -28.14 11.42
C SER A 305 9.59 -27.03 11.43
N ASP A 306 9.44 -26.00 12.26
CA ASP A 306 10.28 -24.80 12.25
C ASP A 306 10.38 -24.16 10.84
N VAL A 307 9.23 -23.96 10.19
CA VAL A 307 9.12 -23.53 8.79
C VAL A 307 9.80 -22.18 8.52
N PHE A 308 9.96 -21.33 9.54
CA PHE A 308 10.67 -20.07 9.40
C PHE A 308 12.17 -20.31 9.18
N THR A 309 12.75 -21.32 9.82
CA THR A 309 14.15 -21.71 9.61
C THR A 309 14.38 -22.19 8.18
N ASP A 310 13.46 -23.00 7.64
CA ASP A 310 13.59 -23.57 6.30
C ASP A 310 13.24 -22.60 5.16
N HIS A 311 12.26 -21.72 5.38
CA HIS A 311 11.66 -20.86 4.35
C HIS A 311 11.44 -19.41 4.82
N PRO A 312 12.47 -18.72 5.36
CA PRO A 312 12.29 -17.45 6.06
C PRO A 312 11.75 -16.34 5.15
N ARG A 313 12.30 -16.24 3.93
CA ARG A 313 11.88 -15.25 2.93
C ARG A 313 10.47 -15.51 2.43
N LEU A 314 10.11 -16.77 2.22
CA LEU A 314 8.79 -17.15 1.74
C LEU A 314 7.72 -16.74 2.77
N LEU A 315 8.01 -16.95 4.05
CA LEU A 315 7.10 -16.54 5.12
C LEU A 315 6.97 -15.02 5.20
N ILE A 316 8.08 -14.27 5.18
CA ILE A 316 8.06 -12.79 5.16
C ILE A 316 7.29 -12.28 3.94
N TRP A 317 7.53 -12.83 2.76
CA TRP A 317 6.79 -12.49 1.55
C TRP A 317 5.30 -12.77 1.66
N THR A 318 4.94 -13.91 2.26
CA THR A 318 3.53 -14.30 2.43
C THR A 318 2.80 -13.33 3.34
N VAL A 319 3.36 -13.05 4.53
CA VAL A 319 2.81 -12.06 5.47
C VAL A 319 2.81 -10.67 4.84
N GLY A 320 3.88 -10.32 4.11
CA GLY A 320 4.03 -9.06 3.39
C GLY A 320 2.99 -8.83 2.31
N LEU A 321 2.62 -9.85 1.53
CA LEU A 321 1.57 -9.74 0.50
C LEU A 321 0.18 -9.53 1.14
N VAL A 322 -0.08 -10.17 2.28
CA VAL A 322 -1.32 -9.93 3.04
C VAL A 322 -1.35 -8.49 3.56
N PHE A 323 -0.24 -8.02 4.14
CA PHE A 323 -0.07 -6.63 4.57
C PHE A 323 -0.29 -5.63 3.41
N ALA A 324 0.40 -5.81 2.28
CA ALA A 324 0.29 -4.90 1.14
C ALA A 324 -1.14 -4.83 0.61
N LYS A 325 -1.85 -5.96 0.61
CA LYS A 325 -3.25 -6.02 0.24
C LYS A 325 -4.16 -5.30 1.26
N MET A 326 -3.88 -5.40 2.56
CA MET A 326 -4.63 -4.67 3.60
C MET A 326 -4.52 -3.16 3.40
N VAL A 327 -3.28 -2.67 3.24
CA VAL A 327 -2.98 -1.25 2.98
C VAL A 327 -3.73 -0.75 1.74
N MET A 328 -3.64 -1.49 0.63
CA MET A 328 -4.32 -1.09 -0.60
C MET A 328 -5.84 -1.06 -0.48
N HIS A 329 -6.43 -1.98 0.29
CA HIS A 329 -7.87 -1.94 0.56
C HIS A 329 -8.25 -0.75 1.44
N MET A 330 -7.42 -0.38 2.40
CA MET A 330 -7.66 0.79 3.25
C MET A 330 -7.56 2.09 2.45
N MET A 331 -6.56 2.20 1.56
CA MET A 331 -6.43 3.31 0.62
C MET A 331 -7.63 3.39 -0.34
N LEU A 332 -8.08 2.27 -0.89
CA LEU A 332 -9.28 2.24 -1.72
C LEU A 332 -10.52 2.69 -0.95
N SER A 333 -10.72 2.20 0.28
CA SER A 333 -11.82 2.62 1.16
C SER A 333 -11.74 4.11 1.48
N HIS A 334 -10.54 4.67 1.69
CA HIS A 334 -10.35 6.11 1.87
C HIS A 334 -10.83 6.90 0.64
N MET A 335 -10.38 6.49 -0.55
CA MET A 335 -10.71 7.19 -1.81
C MET A 335 -12.20 7.08 -2.20
N CYS A 336 -12.85 5.97 -1.83
CA CYS A 336 -14.27 5.76 -2.07
C CYS A 336 -15.17 6.34 -0.96
N GLU A 337 -14.58 6.88 0.11
CA GLU A 337 -15.28 7.27 1.35
C GLU A 337 -16.14 6.14 1.94
N GLU A 338 -15.65 4.89 1.82
CA GLU A 338 -16.35 3.70 2.27
C GLU A 338 -15.78 3.15 3.60
N PRO A 339 -16.58 2.39 4.37
CA PRO A 339 -16.08 1.70 5.56
C PRO A 339 -14.95 0.73 5.20
N TYR A 340 -13.86 0.77 5.98
CA TYR A 340 -12.79 -0.21 5.88
C TYR A 340 -13.23 -1.53 6.53
N TRP A 341 -13.51 -2.53 5.69
CA TRP A 341 -13.94 -3.85 6.16
C TRP A 341 -12.76 -4.66 6.72
N LEU A 342 -12.85 -5.00 8.02
CA LEU A 342 -11.79 -5.64 8.80
C LEU A 342 -11.42 -7.04 8.32
N LEU A 343 -12.42 -7.83 7.93
CA LEU A 343 -12.26 -9.22 7.53
C LEU A 343 -12.42 -9.38 6.02
N ARG A 344 -11.30 -9.55 5.32
CA ARG A 344 -11.28 -9.82 3.87
C ARG A 344 -11.04 -11.30 3.60
N LYS A 345 -11.48 -11.79 2.44
CA LYS A 345 -11.37 -13.21 2.04
C LYS A 345 -9.95 -13.78 2.13
N THR A 346 -8.93 -13.00 1.78
CA THR A 346 -7.51 -13.42 1.91
C THR A 346 -7.04 -13.50 3.35
N PHE A 347 -7.59 -12.68 4.24
CA PHE A 347 -7.28 -12.74 5.66
C PHE A 347 -7.89 -13.98 6.33
N MET A 348 -9.05 -14.45 5.83
CA MET A 348 -9.63 -15.71 6.28
C MET A 348 -8.69 -16.90 6.08
N ILE A 349 -7.86 -16.88 5.03
CA ILE A 349 -6.90 -17.95 4.77
C ILE A 349 -5.85 -18.00 5.88
N GLN A 350 -5.34 -16.85 6.33
CA GLN A 350 -4.43 -16.79 7.48
C GLN A 350 -5.07 -17.36 8.74
N LEU A 351 -6.33 -17.01 9.02
CA LEU A 351 -7.07 -17.56 10.16
C LEU A 351 -7.23 -19.08 10.07
N VAL A 352 -7.55 -19.61 8.88
CA VAL A 352 -7.66 -21.05 8.65
C VAL A 352 -6.30 -21.73 8.86
N VAL A 353 -5.21 -21.19 8.31
CA VAL A 353 -3.85 -21.74 8.49
C VAL A 353 -3.49 -21.76 9.98
N SER A 354 -3.67 -20.66 10.70
CA SER A 354 -3.41 -20.60 12.15
C SER A 354 -4.29 -21.55 12.95
N PHE A 355 -5.57 -21.70 12.59
CA PHE A 355 -6.46 -22.67 13.22
C PHE A 355 -5.98 -24.11 13.00
N LEU A 356 -5.63 -24.48 11.77
CA LEU A 356 -5.13 -25.82 11.44
C LEU A 356 -3.82 -26.14 12.18
N LEU A 357 -2.96 -25.13 12.35
CA LEU A 357 -1.71 -25.24 13.11
C LEU A 357 -1.99 -25.55 14.59
N VAL A 358 -2.82 -24.74 15.25
CA VAL A 358 -3.20 -24.92 16.66
C VAL A 358 -3.97 -26.21 16.90
N ALA A 359 -4.85 -26.59 15.95
CA ALA A 359 -5.62 -27.82 16.02
C ALA A 359 -4.76 -29.10 15.82
N GLY A 360 -3.47 -28.96 15.50
CA GLY A 360 -2.59 -30.10 15.27
C GLY A 360 -2.98 -30.92 14.03
N ILE A 361 -3.64 -30.30 13.06
CA ILE A 361 -4.02 -30.95 11.78
C ILE A 361 -2.90 -30.78 10.74
N VAL A 362 -2.17 -29.66 10.80
CA VAL A 362 -0.99 -29.40 9.95
C VAL A 362 0.08 -30.51 9.98
N PRO A 363 0.37 -31.26 11.07
CA PRO A 363 1.36 -32.35 11.04
C PRO A 363 1.04 -33.52 10.10
N TRP A 364 -0.10 -33.54 9.40
CA TRP A 364 -0.40 -34.54 8.37
C TRP A 364 -0.09 -34.07 6.93
N GLY A 365 0.25 -32.79 6.75
CA GLY A 365 0.82 -32.23 5.52
C GLY A 365 2.22 -31.69 5.78
N HIS A 366 3.09 -31.68 4.77
CA HIS A 366 4.38 -30.99 4.90
C HIS A 366 4.09 -29.49 5.09
N GLU A 367 4.44 -28.89 6.23
CA GLU A 367 4.19 -27.48 6.55
C GLU A 367 4.77 -26.53 5.49
N SER A 368 5.89 -26.92 4.88
CA SER A 368 6.47 -26.29 3.68
C SER A 368 5.46 -26.14 2.52
N SER A 369 4.63 -27.16 2.27
CA SER A 369 3.59 -27.10 1.23
C SER A 369 2.48 -26.13 1.60
N VAL A 370 2.15 -25.99 2.89
CA VAL A 370 1.15 -25.04 3.38
C VAL A 370 1.63 -23.61 3.15
N VAL A 371 2.87 -23.29 3.53
CA VAL A 371 3.43 -21.95 3.29
C VAL A 371 3.57 -21.63 1.80
N GLN A 372 4.00 -22.59 0.97
CA GLN A 372 4.07 -22.40 -0.48
C GLN A 372 2.69 -22.16 -1.10
N LEU A 373 1.69 -22.97 -0.74
CA LEU A 373 0.32 -22.77 -1.21
C LEU A 373 -0.23 -21.42 -0.77
N PHE A 374 -0.01 -21.04 0.48
CA PHE A 374 -0.49 -19.77 0.99
C PHE A 374 0.22 -18.57 0.35
N PHE A 375 1.52 -18.67 0.07
CA PHE A 375 2.25 -17.70 -0.74
C PHE A 375 1.61 -17.55 -2.12
N VAL A 376 1.39 -18.66 -2.85
CA VAL A 376 0.82 -18.64 -4.21
C VAL A 376 -0.59 -18.01 -4.20
N ILE A 377 -1.43 -18.36 -3.23
CA ILE A 377 -2.76 -17.76 -3.11
C ILE A 377 -2.68 -16.27 -2.80
N SER A 378 -1.81 -15.86 -1.87
CA SER A 378 -1.62 -14.46 -1.50
C SER A 378 -1.10 -13.63 -2.66
N LEU A 379 -0.12 -14.15 -3.39
CA LEU A 379 0.43 -13.52 -4.59
C LEU A 379 -0.64 -13.41 -5.68
N SER A 380 -1.37 -14.49 -5.96
CA SER A 380 -2.45 -14.50 -6.96
C SER A 380 -3.54 -13.49 -6.61
N ALA A 381 -3.93 -13.42 -5.33
CA ALA A 381 -4.95 -12.49 -4.87
C ALA A 381 -4.47 -11.02 -4.92
N TYR A 382 -3.19 -10.78 -4.69
CA TYR A 382 -2.57 -9.46 -4.78
C TYR A 382 -2.44 -9.00 -6.25
N VAL A 383 -1.95 -9.87 -7.15
CA VAL A 383 -1.89 -9.62 -8.61
C VAL A 383 -3.28 -9.39 -9.18
N HIS A 384 -4.25 -10.22 -8.81
CA HIS A 384 -5.66 -10.04 -9.19
C HIS A 384 -6.16 -8.64 -8.78
N MET A 385 -5.88 -8.24 -7.53
CA MET A 385 -6.29 -6.93 -7.04
C MET A 385 -5.66 -5.78 -7.80
N ILE A 386 -4.33 -5.76 -7.99
CA ILE A 386 -3.67 -4.70 -8.74
C ILE A 386 -4.23 -4.61 -10.16
N TYR A 387 -4.35 -5.75 -10.85
CA TYR A 387 -4.80 -5.77 -12.23
C TYR A 387 -6.20 -5.18 -12.36
N PHE A 388 -7.18 -5.76 -11.66
CA PHE A 388 -8.56 -5.30 -11.77
C PHE A 388 -8.73 -3.89 -11.25
N LEU A 389 -8.18 -3.55 -10.09
CA LEU A 389 -8.35 -2.23 -9.50
C LEU A 389 -7.72 -1.13 -10.38
N SER A 390 -6.53 -1.37 -10.93
CA SER A 390 -5.90 -0.41 -11.84
C SER A 390 -6.69 -0.22 -13.13
N THR A 391 -7.22 -1.31 -13.70
CA THR A 391 -8.04 -1.24 -14.93
C THR A 391 -9.40 -0.59 -14.69
N GLU A 392 -10.05 -0.87 -13.56
CA GLU A 392 -11.35 -0.29 -13.18
C GLU A 392 -11.20 1.21 -12.94
N LEU A 393 -10.21 1.64 -12.15
CA LEU A 393 -9.95 3.06 -11.94
C LEU A 393 -9.55 3.78 -13.22
N ALA A 394 -8.73 3.17 -14.09
CA ALA A 394 -8.41 3.75 -15.39
C ALA A 394 -9.66 3.95 -16.26
N THR A 395 -10.60 2.99 -16.22
CA THR A 395 -11.88 3.06 -16.94
C THR A 395 -12.78 4.15 -16.37
N ILE A 396 -12.96 4.20 -15.05
CA ILE A 396 -13.76 5.21 -14.34
C ILE A 396 -13.24 6.61 -14.63
N LEU A 397 -11.92 6.80 -14.57
CA LEU A 397 -11.28 8.11 -14.77
C LEU A 397 -11.09 8.48 -16.24
N GLY A 398 -11.35 7.56 -17.19
CA GLY A 398 -11.12 7.78 -18.61
C GLY A 398 -9.66 8.02 -18.99
N ILE A 399 -8.71 7.42 -18.27
CA ILE A 399 -7.27 7.60 -18.47
C ILE A 399 -6.56 6.29 -18.87
N ARG A 400 -5.34 6.41 -19.36
CA ARG A 400 -4.47 5.26 -19.65
C ARG A 400 -3.35 5.20 -18.62
N ILE A 401 -3.18 4.03 -18.00
CA ILE A 401 -2.25 3.80 -16.87
C ILE A 401 -0.82 4.26 -17.19
N PHE A 402 -0.31 3.94 -18.38
CA PHE A 402 1.08 4.21 -18.78
C PHE A 402 1.20 5.19 -19.96
N LYS A 403 0.25 6.14 -20.10
CA LYS A 403 0.38 7.21 -21.09
C LYS A 403 0.06 8.56 -20.47
N VAL A 404 0.86 9.55 -20.86
CA VAL A 404 0.59 10.96 -20.59
C VAL A 404 -0.62 11.40 -21.40
N LYS A 405 -1.56 12.14 -20.79
CA LYS A 405 -2.65 12.83 -21.50
C LYS A 405 -2.07 13.69 -22.63
N GLN A 406 -2.52 13.45 -23.85
CA GLN A 406 -2.23 14.35 -24.97
C GLN A 406 -3.19 15.54 -24.83
N GLY A 407 -2.61 16.73 -24.65
CA GLY A 407 -3.36 18.00 -24.61
C GLY A 407 -3.87 18.39 -25.98
#